data_AF-W6MKJ3-F1
#
_entry.id   AF-W6MKJ3-F1
#
_cell.length_a   1.000
_cell.length_b   1.000
_cell.length_c   1.000
_cell.angle_alpha   90.00
_cell.angle_beta   90.00
_cell.angle_gamma   90.00
#
_symmetry.space_group_name_H-M   'P 1'
#
loop_
_entity.id
_entity.type
_entity.pdbx_description
1 polymer ?
#
loop_
_entity_poly.entity_id
_entity_poly.type
_entity_poly.pdbx_seq_one_letter_code
_entity_poly.pdbx_strand_id
1 'polypeptide(L)'
;MSGLSKSPTPISHTVASASVSGTPRLGTPRLGSPVVSGNGETEEANSVNPEESEVDQMQLEQKTLDELKSIELLPLLLDLVEGLKIRRISPKDFDNAAGRIRVRVSRMRTLLNGIEGLDESHQSRLAKMKTMDDRISRKRVVLETFRDSVAERLDIES
;
A
#
# COMPACT_ATOMS: atom_id res chain seq x y z
N MET A 1 83.57 0.89 12.25
CA MET A 1 82.79 -0.32 12.55
C MET A 1 81.33 0.10 12.58
N SER A 2 80.62 -0.15 11.48
CA SER A 2 79.57 -1.19 11.38
C SER A 2 78.24 -0.65 11.94
N GLY A 3 77.14 -0.50 11.23
CA GLY A 3 76.73 -0.90 9.89
C GLY A 3 75.19 -1.10 9.89
N LEU A 4 74.55 -0.92 8.72
CA LEU A 4 73.25 -1.49 8.30
C LEU A 4 71.97 -1.03 9.08
N SER A 5 70.77 -0.78 8.50
CA SER A 5 70.24 -0.96 7.14
C SER A 5 68.80 -0.41 7.02
N LYS A 6 68.37 -0.21 5.75
CA LYS A 6 67.02 -0.39 5.18
C LYS A 6 65.93 0.68 5.39
N SER A 7 65.61 1.38 4.30
CA SER A 7 64.25 1.77 3.89
C SER A 7 63.52 0.53 3.29
N PRO A 8 62.16 0.45 3.24
CA PRO A 8 61.38 1.15 2.20
C PRO A 8 59.90 1.52 2.51
N THR A 9 59.35 2.34 1.61
CA THR A 9 57.95 2.46 1.12
C THR A 9 56.82 3.13 1.94
N PRO A 10 56.16 4.16 1.36
CA PRO A 10 54.84 4.62 1.76
C PRO A 10 53.74 3.74 1.13
N ILE A 11 52.76 3.31 1.93
CA ILE A 11 51.60 2.55 1.44
C ILE A 11 50.56 3.53 0.92
N SER A 12 50.44 3.57 -0.41
CA SER A 12 49.29 4.13 -1.12
C SER A 12 48.07 3.23 -0.88
N HIS A 13 47.01 3.77 -0.28
CA HIS A 13 45.70 3.14 -0.36
C HIS A 13 45.04 3.51 -1.68
N THR A 14 44.96 2.51 -2.55
CA THR A 14 44.20 2.46 -3.78
C THR A 14 42.72 2.71 -3.48
N VAL A 15 42.17 3.81 -3.98
CA VAL A 15 40.72 4.04 -4.04
C VAL A 15 40.17 3.33 -5.27
N ALA A 16 39.30 2.34 -5.06
CA ALA A 16 38.52 1.73 -6.13
C ALA A 16 37.34 2.65 -6.47
N SER A 17 37.48 3.47 -7.50
CA SER A 17 36.38 4.21 -8.12
C SER A 17 35.76 3.35 -9.21
N ALA A 18 34.62 2.73 -8.94
CA ALA A 18 33.78 2.15 -9.98
C ALA A 18 33.04 3.29 -10.70
N SER A 19 33.55 3.67 -11.86
CA SER A 19 32.91 4.56 -12.81
C SER A 19 32.38 3.71 -13.96
N VAL A 20 31.06 3.67 -14.13
CA VAL A 20 30.44 3.17 -15.36
C VAL A 20 29.50 4.26 -15.86
N SER A 21 30.10 5.11 -16.70
CA SER A 21 29.41 5.89 -17.71
C SER A 21 28.92 4.94 -18.81
N GLY A 22 27.66 5.07 -19.23
CA GLY A 22 27.11 4.25 -20.30
C GLY A 22 25.69 4.63 -20.67
N THR A 23 25.51 5.79 -21.29
CA THR A 23 24.36 6.04 -22.17
C THR A 23 24.62 5.35 -23.52
N PRO A 24 23.58 4.80 -24.14
CA PRO A 24 23.40 5.10 -25.56
C PRO A 24 21.95 5.44 -25.94
N ARG A 25 21.89 6.32 -26.93
CA ARG A 25 20.72 6.88 -27.62
C ARG A 25 20.11 5.91 -28.64
N LEU A 26 18.79 6.05 -28.80
CA LEU A 26 17.98 6.08 -30.03
C LEU A 26 18.37 5.18 -31.23
N GLY A 27 17.46 4.27 -31.59
CA GLY A 27 17.38 3.66 -32.92
C GLY A 27 16.01 3.02 -33.19
N THR A 28 15.14 3.70 -33.93
CA THR A 28 14.11 3.11 -34.81
C THR A 28 14.64 3.23 -36.25
N PRO A 29 14.18 2.46 -37.28
CA PRO A 29 12.98 1.61 -37.34
C PRO A 29 13.23 0.22 -37.97
N ARG A 30 12.27 -0.72 -37.86
CA ARG A 30 12.03 -1.71 -38.95
C ARG A 30 10.61 -2.29 -38.90
N LEU A 31 9.93 -2.17 -40.04
CA LEU A 31 8.64 -2.80 -40.37
C LEU A 31 8.69 -4.32 -40.23
N GLY A 32 7.60 -4.89 -39.71
CA GLY A 32 7.27 -6.31 -39.78
C GLY A 32 5.94 -6.60 -39.10
N SER A 33 4.86 -6.66 -39.87
CA SER A 33 3.64 -7.42 -39.56
C SER A 33 3.42 -8.40 -40.72
N PRO A 34 2.53 -9.40 -40.65
CA PRO A 34 1.80 -9.97 -39.49
C PRO A 34 1.89 -11.52 -39.44
N VAL A 35 1.57 -12.18 -38.32
CA VAL A 35 1.01 -13.55 -38.35
C VAL A 35 0.01 -13.75 -37.21
N VAL A 36 -1.14 -14.26 -37.62
CA VAL A 36 -2.34 -14.68 -36.90
C VAL A 36 -2.13 -15.99 -36.13
N SER A 37 -2.64 -16.06 -34.90
CA SER A 37 -3.34 -17.21 -34.27
C SER A 37 -3.51 -16.83 -32.79
N GLY A 38 -4.71 -16.62 -32.25
CA GLY A 38 -5.79 -17.59 -32.25
C GLY A 38 -5.63 -18.47 -31.01
N ASN A 39 -6.21 -18.03 -29.89
CA ASN A 39 -6.83 -18.89 -28.89
C ASN A 39 -7.63 -18.03 -27.92
N GLY A 40 -8.94 -18.25 -27.93
CA GLY A 40 -9.84 -17.71 -26.93
C GLY A 40 -9.53 -18.36 -25.60
N GLU A 41 -9.17 -17.52 -24.64
CA GLU A 41 -9.34 -17.86 -23.24
C GLU A 41 -10.68 -17.26 -22.84
N THR A 42 -11.60 -18.17 -22.56
CA THR A 42 -12.84 -17.91 -21.85
C THR A 42 -12.54 -17.03 -20.64
N GLU A 43 -12.99 -15.78 -20.70
CA GLU A 43 -13.22 -14.94 -19.54
C GLU A 43 -14.25 -15.66 -18.67
N GLU A 44 -13.77 -16.46 -17.71
CA GLU A 44 -14.57 -16.79 -16.55
C GLU A 44 -14.87 -15.47 -15.84
N ALA A 45 -16.07 -14.97 -16.07
CA ALA A 45 -16.70 -13.97 -15.23
C ALA A 45 -16.82 -14.57 -13.83
N ASN A 46 -15.76 -14.43 -13.04
CA ASN A 46 -15.77 -14.65 -11.61
C ASN A 46 -16.80 -13.66 -11.05
N SER A 47 -18.03 -14.13 -10.89
CA SER A 47 -19.10 -13.38 -10.26
C SER A 47 -18.77 -13.31 -8.78
N VAL A 48 -17.84 -12.40 -8.44
CA VAL A 48 -17.58 -12.01 -7.06
C VAL A 48 -18.87 -11.40 -6.55
N ASN A 49 -19.56 -12.14 -5.68
CA ASN A 49 -20.75 -11.67 -5.02
C ASN A 49 -20.33 -10.47 -4.13
N PRO A 50 -20.75 -9.23 -4.45
CA PRO A 50 -20.23 -8.03 -3.77
C PRO A 50 -20.51 -8.04 -2.27
N GLU A 51 -21.56 -8.73 -1.83
CA GLU A 51 -21.97 -8.87 -0.43
C GLU A 51 -20.98 -9.72 0.40
N GLU A 52 -20.40 -10.79 -0.18
CA GLU A 52 -19.40 -11.62 0.52
C GLU A 52 -18.08 -10.85 0.72
N SER A 53 -17.73 -10.00 -0.25
CA SER A 53 -16.53 -9.14 -0.18
C SER A 53 -16.65 -8.07 0.91
N GLU A 54 -17.84 -7.50 1.15
CA GLU A 54 -18.03 -6.47 2.17
C GLU A 54 -17.96 -7.04 3.60
N VAL A 55 -18.49 -8.25 3.82
CA VAL A 55 -18.42 -8.93 5.12
C VAL A 55 -16.98 -9.29 5.49
N ASP A 56 -16.23 -9.82 4.52
CA ASP A 56 -14.81 -10.13 4.71
C ASP A 56 -13.97 -8.88 5.00
N GLN A 57 -14.29 -7.76 4.35
CA GLN A 57 -13.65 -6.48 4.58
C GLN A 57 -13.94 -5.93 5.98
N MET A 58 -15.19 -5.98 6.43
CA MET A 58 -15.57 -5.58 7.80
C MET A 58 -14.87 -6.43 8.87
N GLN A 59 -14.75 -7.74 8.66
CA GLN A 59 -14.02 -8.62 9.60
C GLN A 59 -12.53 -8.28 9.65
N LEU A 60 -11.91 -7.97 8.51
CA LEU A 60 -10.52 -7.54 8.43
C LEU A 60 -10.29 -6.22 9.16
N GLU A 61 -11.18 -5.24 8.98
CA GLU A 61 -11.12 -3.96 9.68
C GLU A 61 -11.29 -4.12 11.19
N GLN A 62 -12.23 -4.94 11.63
CA GLN A 62 -12.43 -5.23 13.06
C GLN A 62 -11.17 -5.84 13.68
N LYS A 63 -10.55 -6.81 13.01
CA LYS A 63 -9.28 -7.42 13.43
C LYS A 63 -8.15 -6.38 13.48
N THR A 64 -8.10 -5.47 12.52
CA THR A 64 -7.12 -4.39 12.46
C THR A 64 -7.27 -3.41 13.63
N LEU A 65 -8.51 -3.07 13.99
CA LEU A 65 -8.82 -2.24 15.16
C LEU A 65 -8.43 -2.92 16.48
N ASP A 66 -8.68 -4.22 16.60
CA ASP A 66 -8.30 -4.97 17.80
C ASP A 66 -6.78 -5.12 17.93
N GLU A 67 -6.08 -5.29 16.81
CA GLU A 67 -4.62 -5.21 16.77
C GLU A 67 -4.13 -3.82 17.21
N LEU A 68 -4.73 -2.74 16.69
CA LEU A 68 -4.34 -1.37 17.05
C LEU A 68 -4.50 -1.10 18.55
N LYS A 69 -5.61 -1.55 19.15
CA LYS A 69 -5.86 -1.43 20.60
C LYS A 69 -4.82 -2.15 21.45
N SER A 70 -4.25 -3.24 20.95
CA SER A 70 -3.22 -4.02 21.65
C SER A 70 -1.85 -3.33 21.70
N ILE A 71 -1.63 -2.29 20.88
CA ILE A 71 -0.33 -1.62 20.81
C ILE A 71 -0.22 -0.56 21.91
N GLU A 72 0.48 -0.90 22.98
CA GLU A 72 0.74 0.01 24.09
C GLU A 72 2.07 0.76 23.90
N LEU A 73 2.03 2.10 23.85
CA LEU A 73 3.21 2.96 23.75
C LEU A 73 3.67 3.52 25.11
N LEU A 74 2.74 3.75 26.03
CA LEU A 74 3.02 4.37 27.33
C LEU A 74 4.00 3.55 28.19
N PRO A 75 3.84 2.22 28.35
CA PRO A 75 4.81 1.42 29.10
C PRO A 75 6.22 1.49 28.49
N LEU A 76 6.32 1.47 27.16
CA LEU A 76 7.61 1.57 26.47
C LEU A 76 8.30 2.93 26.66
N LEU A 77 7.51 4.00 26.68
CA LEU A 77 7.97 5.35 26.98
C LEU A 77 8.45 5.46 28.42
N LEU A 78 7.68 4.90 29.37
CA LEU A 78 8.04 4.90 30.78
C LEU A 78 9.35 4.14 31.02
N ASP A 79 9.48 2.93 30.48
CA ASP A 79 10.70 2.14 30.53
C ASP A 79 11.93 2.90 29.98
N LEU A 80 11.73 3.64 28.89
CA LEU A 80 12.80 4.39 28.24
C LEU A 80 13.24 5.58 29.11
N VAL A 81 12.28 6.32 29.68
CA VAL A 81 12.53 7.44 30.58
C VAL A 81 13.15 6.98 31.89
N GLU A 82 12.66 5.89 32.47
CA GLU A 82 13.23 5.30 33.68
C GLU A 82 14.64 4.77 33.43
N GLY A 83 14.86 4.09 32.29
CA GLY A 83 16.18 3.64 31.88
C GLY A 83 17.19 4.78 31.77
N LEU A 84 16.75 5.94 31.29
CA LEU A 84 17.58 7.15 31.27
C LEU A 84 17.82 7.71 32.68
N LYS A 85 16.77 7.79 33.51
CA LYS A 85 16.81 8.30 34.90
C LYS A 85 17.79 7.51 35.77
N ILE A 86 17.77 6.18 35.68
CA ILE A 86 18.66 5.29 36.45
C ILE A 86 20.02 5.07 35.77
N ARG A 87 20.32 5.80 34.68
CA ARG A 87 21.55 5.67 33.86
C ARG A 87 21.79 4.28 33.27
N ARG A 88 20.76 3.45 33.14
CA ARG A 88 20.79 2.19 32.40
C ARG A 88 20.96 2.43 30.89
N ILE A 89 20.42 3.55 30.39
CA ILE A 89 20.55 4.00 29.01
C ILE A 89 21.35 5.29 29.02
N SER A 90 22.40 5.36 28.20
CA SER A 90 23.14 6.61 28.04
C SER A 90 22.34 7.59 27.17
N PRO A 91 22.48 8.91 27.36
CA PRO A 91 21.83 9.89 26.49
C PRO A 91 22.19 9.71 25.00
N LYS A 92 23.37 9.18 24.70
CA LYS A 92 23.82 8.89 23.33
C LYS A 92 23.08 7.71 22.71
N ASP A 93 22.67 6.75 23.54
CA ASP A 93 21.97 5.53 23.11
C ASP A 93 20.43 5.67 23.16
N PHE A 94 19.93 6.81 23.64
CA PHE A 94 18.50 7.06 23.81
C PHE A 94 17.73 6.92 22.49
N ASP A 95 18.24 7.49 21.39
CA ASP A 95 17.58 7.40 20.08
C ASP A 95 17.51 5.95 19.58
N ASN A 96 18.57 5.17 19.86
CA ASN A 96 18.64 3.77 19.49
C ASN A 96 17.61 2.95 20.29
N ALA A 97 17.51 3.19 21.60
CA ALA A 97 16.52 2.58 22.47
C ALA A 97 15.08 2.99 22.13
N ALA A 98 14.87 4.21 21.61
CA ALA A 98 13.59 4.68 21.09
C ALA A 98 13.18 4.03 19.75
N GLY A 99 14.10 3.30 19.08
CA GLY A 99 13.82 2.59 17.83
C GLY A 99 12.60 1.67 17.89
N ARG A 100 12.43 0.94 19.00
CA ARG A 100 11.26 0.07 19.23
C ARG A 100 9.92 0.83 19.21
N ILE A 101 9.92 2.07 19.70
CA ILE A 101 8.74 2.94 19.72
C ILE A 101 8.44 3.42 18.31
N ARG A 102 9.47 3.82 17.55
CA ARG A 102 9.34 4.19 16.13
C ARG A 102 8.73 3.06 15.30
N VAL A 103 9.19 1.83 15.48
CA VAL A 103 8.64 0.65 14.78
C VAL A 103 7.16 0.46 15.12
N ARG A 104 6.76 0.56 16.40
CA ARG A 104 5.34 0.44 16.79
C ARG A 104 4.48 1.55 16.22
N VAL A 105 4.94 2.80 16.26
CA VAL A 105 4.24 3.94 15.64
C VAL A 105 4.11 3.74 14.12
N SER A 106 5.16 3.23 13.46
CA SER A 106 5.09 2.92 12.04
C SER A 106 4.04 1.85 11.74
N ARG A 107 4.00 0.77 12.54
CA ARG A 107 2.97 -0.28 12.42
C ARG A 107 1.57 0.28 12.62
N MET A 108 1.36 1.12 13.64
CA MET A 108 0.07 1.79 13.88
C MET A 108 -0.37 2.60 12.66
N ARG A 109 0.53 3.37 12.03
CA ARG A 109 0.22 4.11 10.80
C ARG A 109 -0.19 3.18 9.66
N THR A 110 0.51 2.06 9.48
CA THR A 110 0.17 1.07 8.44
C THR A 110 -1.22 0.49 8.69
N LEU A 111 -1.54 0.12 9.94
CA LEU A 111 -2.87 -0.40 10.30
C LEU A 111 -3.97 0.64 10.08
N LEU A 112 -3.74 1.90 10.49
CA LEU A 112 -4.70 2.99 10.28
C LEU A 112 -4.94 3.30 8.80
N ASN A 113 -3.89 3.27 7.98
CA ASN A 113 -4.00 3.50 6.54
C ASN A 113 -4.71 2.34 5.80
N GLY A 114 -4.83 1.17 6.44
CA GLY A 114 -5.52 0.01 5.86
C GLY A 114 -7.03 -0.03 6.15
N ILE A 115 -7.54 0.86 7.00
CA ILE A 115 -8.97 0.95 7.31
C ILE A 115 -9.60 1.96 6.35
N GLU A 116 -10.60 1.52 5.58
CA GLU A 116 -11.24 2.36 4.59
C GLU A 116 -12.06 3.48 5.26
N GLY A 117 -11.99 4.69 4.72
CA GLY A 117 -12.82 5.80 5.18
C GLY A 117 -12.39 6.45 6.51
N LEU A 118 -11.19 6.16 7.03
CA LEU A 118 -10.57 6.97 8.10
C LEU A 118 -9.99 8.29 7.59
N ASP A 119 -9.64 8.35 6.31
CA ASP A 119 -9.10 9.53 5.63
C ASP A 119 -10.19 10.48 5.09
N GLU A 120 -11.42 9.99 4.96
CA GLU A 120 -12.54 10.79 4.49
C GLU A 120 -13.23 11.57 5.61
N SER A 121 -13.61 12.81 5.32
CA SER A 121 -14.43 13.59 6.23
C SER A 121 -15.88 13.10 6.22
N HIS A 122 -16.60 13.33 7.32
CA HIS A 122 -18.02 13.02 7.40
C HIS A 122 -18.84 13.68 6.27
N GLN A 123 -18.48 14.90 5.87
CA GLN A 123 -19.14 15.61 4.77
C GLN A 123 -18.90 14.93 3.42
N SER A 124 -17.67 14.44 3.18
CA SER A 124 -17.34 13.65 1.99
C SER A 124 -18.17 12.37 1.91
N ARG A 125 -18.33 11.68 3.05
CA ARG A 125 -19.15 10.46 3.14
C ARG A 125 -20.62 10.71 2.81
N LEU A 126 -21.21 11.78 3.38
CA LEU A 126 -22.59 12.18 3.08
C LEU A 126 -22.79 12.51 1.59
N ALA A 127 -21.81 13.20 0.98
CA ALA A 127 -21.84 13.50 -0.45
C ALA A 127 -21.79 12.22 -1.29
N LYS A 128 -20.90 11.26 -0.96
CA LYS A 128 -20.84 9.95 -1.62
C LYS A 128 -22.17 9.19 -1.51
N MET A 129 -22.76 9.09 -0.32
CA MET A 129 -24.08 8.46 -0.11
C MET A 129 -25.14 9.08 -1.03
N LYS A 130 -25.26 10.41 -1.04
CA LYS A 130 -26.22 11.08 -1.91
C LYS A 130 -25.99 10.76 -3.39
N THR A 131 -24.74 10.74 -3.84
CA THR A 131 -24.44 10.38 -5.24
C THR A 131 -24.75 8.91 -5.56
N MET A 132 -24.62 8.00 -4.59
CA MET A 132 -25.04 6.60 -4.74
C MET A 132 -26.55 6.48 -4.83
N ASP A 133 -27.29 7.13 -3.92
CA ASP A 133 -28.76 7.16 -3.94
C ASP A 133 -29.30 7.71 -5.27
N ASP A 134 -28.70 8.79 -5.77
CA ASP A 134 -29.06 9.39 -7.07
C ASP A 134 -28.77 8.43 -8.24
N ARG A 135 -27.71 7.62 -8.16
CA ARG A 135 -27.39 6.60 -9.19
C ARG A 135 -28.36 5.42 -9.11
N ILE A 136 -28.65 4.93 -7.91
CA ILE A 136 -29.61 3.84 -7.69
C ILE A 136 -30.98 4.25 -8.20
N SER A 137 -31.44 5.45 -7.84
CA SER A 137 -32.72 5.99 -8.29
C SER A 137 -32.81 6.08 -9.81
N ARG A 138 -31.77 6.58 -10.47
CA ARG A 138 -31.73 6.62 -11.95
C ARG A 138 -31.75 5.23 -12.59
N LYS A 139 -30.95 4.30 -12.08
CA LYS A 139 -30.93 2.92 -12.57
C LYS A 139 -32.29 2.25 -12.38
N ARG A 140 -32.96 2.49 -11.26
CA ARG A 140 -34.31 1.98 -10.97
C ARG A 140 -35.33 2.46 -12.00
N VAL A 141 -35.36 3.76 -12.30
CA VAL A 141 -36.27 4.32 -13.32
C VAL A 141 -36.01 3.67 -14.68
N VAL A 142 -34.75 3.50 -15.09
CA VAL A 142 -34.42 2.82 -16.35
C VAL A 142 -34.96 1.39 -16.36
N LEU A 143 -34.77 0.63 -15.28
CA LEU A 143 -35.27 -0.73 -15.18
C LEU A 143 -36.81 -0.81 -15.20
N GLU A 144 -37.49 0.14 -14.54
CA GLU A 144 -38.95 0.24 -14.57
C GLU A 144 -39.46 0.56 -15.98
N THR A 145 -38.88 1.55 -16.65
CA THR A 145 -39.24 1.87 -18.05
C THR A 145 -38.98 0.72 -19.01
N PHE A 146 -37.89 -0.03 -18.81
CA PHE A 146 -37.58 -1.22 -19.59
C PHE A 146 -38.61 -2.32 -19.34
N ARG A 147 -38.94 -2.59 -18.07
CA ARG A 147 -39.97 -3.56 -17.68
C ARG A 147 -41.31 -3.24 -18.37
N ASP A 148 -41.74 -1.99 -18.30
CA ASP A 148 -43.03 -1.56 -18.85
C ASP A 148 -43.04 -1.68 -20.38
N SER A 149 -41.93 -1.33 -21.05
CA SER A 149 -41.78 -1.49 -22.50
C SER A 149 -41.81 -2.96 -22.96
N VAL A 150 -41.30 -3.88 -22.13
CA VAL A 150 -41.33 -5.32 -22.41
C VAL A 150 -42.71 -5.90 -22.16
N ALA A 151 -43.38 -5.50 -21.07
CA ALA A 151 -44.74 -5.92 -20.76
C ALA A 151 -45.72 -5.51 -21.88
N GLU A 152 -45.63 -4.26 -22.36
CA GLU A 152 -46.46 -3.77 -23.47
C GLU A 152 -46.26 -4.59 -24.75
N ARG A 153 -45.03 -5.04 -25.05
CA ARG A 153 -44.76 -5.90 -26.22
C ARG A 153 -45.34 -7.31 -26.08
N LEU A 154 -45.35 -7.86 -24.87
CA LEU A 154 -45.89 -9.20 -24.60
C LEU A 154 -47.43 -9.22 -24.62
N ASP A 155 -48.07 -8.14 -24.17
CA ASP A 155 -49.53 -8.00 -24.19
C ASP A 155 -50.09 -7.77 -25.61
N ILE A 156 -49.27 -7.30 -26.57
CA ILE A 156 -49.67 -7.11 -27.98
C ILE A 156 -49.60 -8.43 -28.79
N GLU A 157 -48.87 -9.43 -28.32
CA GLU A 157 -48.70 -10.74 -28.98
C GLU A 157 -49.65 -11.84 -28.46
N SER A 158 -50.56 -11.51 -27.53
CA SER A 158 -51.57 -12.43 -26.96
C SER A 158 -52.98 -12.14 -27.49
#